data_AF-A0A8J7JDN2-F1
#
_entry.id   AF-A0A8J7JDN2-F1
#
_cell.length_a   1.000
_cell.length_b   1.000
_cell.length_c   1.000
_cell.angle_alpha   90.00
_cell.angle_beta   90.00
_cell.angle_gamma   90.00
#
_symmetry.space_group_name_H-M   'P 1'
#
loop_
_entity.id
_entity.type
_entity.pdbx_description
1 polymer ?
#
loop_
_entity_poly.entity_id
_entity_poly.type
_entity_poly.pdbx_seq_one_letter_code
_entity_poly.pdbx_strand_id
1 'polypeptide(L)'
;MTEPQLPKEPETEKGRLMRQQYLALAKASLKDAKDYESLYTRYSDNSIAAQELDQEVARAALQTGKAPRQVIQLLAQGPFTQQQILGLSEEEKKAALPKLLQYAQTTVDGLQQQRYLEYACSATGKIQSYPDLYRDYVSSDLSAIQLDQKVTAAALGAGESGESVAALLHQGPYARFQQDVQGVGPQTIEQYARGTVAQVQAIQALQTGQTQRSPRFSQKLER
;
A
#
# COMPACT_ATOMS: atom_id res chain seq x y z
N MET A 1 -10.02 19.49 35.83
CA MET A 1 -9.88 18.69 34.60
C MET A 1 -9.34 19.63 33.55
N THR A 2 -8.14 19.40 33.05
CA THR A 2 -7.51 20.21 31.99
C THR A 2 -8.23 19.92 30.67
N GLU A 3 -8.64 20.95 29.93
CA GLU A 3 -9.25 20.76 28.61
C GLU A 3 -8.29 19.95 27.69
N PRO A 4 -8.82 19.04 26.85
CA PRO A 4 -7.99 18.33 25.88
C PRO A 4 -7.28 19.34 24.99
N GLN A 5 -5.95 19.36 25.00
CA GLN A 5 -5.20 20.19 24.08
C GLN A 5 -5.39 19.62 22.67
N LEU A 6 -6.03 20.41 21.81
CA LEU A 6 -6.29 20.02 20.44
C LEU A 6 -5.08 20.32 19.54
N PRO A 7 -4.83 19.49 18.52
CA PRO A 7 -3.78 19.75 17.57
C PRO A 7 -4.12 21.01 16.77
N LYS A 8 -3.13 21.86 16.58
CA LYS A 8 -3.28 23.08 15.77
C LYS A 8 -3.76 22.72 14.36
N GLU A 9 -4.55 23.61 13.78
CA GLU A 9 -4.90 23.50 12.36
C GLU A 9 -3.62 23.61 11.50
N PRO A 10 -3.49 22.86 10.40
CA PRO A 10 -2.32 22.96 9.56
C PRO A 10 -2.25 24.36 8.94
N GLU A 11 -1.10 25.00 9.05
CA GLU A 11 -0.91 26.37 8.56
C GLU A 11 -0.97 26.44 7.02
N THR A 12 -0.55 25.37 6.36
CA THR A 12 -0.49 25.28 4.90
C THR A 12 -1.76 24.68 4.30
N GLU A 13 -2.12 25.13 3.09
CA GLU A 13 -3.24 24.56 2.31
C GLU A 13 -3.04 23.06 2.07
N LYS A 14 -1.82 22.65 1.72
CA LYS A 14 -1.48 21.23 1.56
C LYS A 14 -1.75 20.43 2.83
N GLY A 15 -1.39 20.97 4.00
CA GLY A 15 -1.66 20.35 5.29
C GLY A 15 -3.17 20.22 5.57
N ARG A 16 -3.94 21.28 5.31
CA ARG A 16 -5.41 21.26 5.45
C ARG A 16 -6.05 20.20 4.54
N LEU A 17 -5.62 20.13 3.29
CA LEU A 17 -6.09 19.12 2.33
C LEU A 17 -5.75 17.70 2.80
N MET A 18 -4.54 17.45 3.29
CA MET A 18 -4.16 16.14 3.81
C MET A 18 -5.00 15.75 5.03
N ARG A 19 -5.29 16.70 5.94
CA ARG A 19 -6.15 16.45 7.10
C ARG A 19 -7.58 16.11 6.68
N GLN A 20 -8.12 16.80 5.69
CA GLN A 20 -9.42 16.49 5.11
C GLN A 20 -9.45 15.09 4.47
N GLN A 21 -8.40 14.72 3.73
CA GLN A 21 -8.27 13.38 3.15
C GLN A 21 -8.19 12.29 4.23
N TYR A 22 -7.40 12.53 5.29
CA TYR A 22 -7.31 11.60 6.42
C TYR A 22 -8.67 11.42 7.06
N LEU A 23 -9.37 12.52 7.37
CA LEU A 23 -10.70 12.49 7.95
C LEU A 23 -11.72 11.75 7.06
N ALA A 24 -11.69 11.97 5.74
CA ALA A 24 -12.59 11.29 4.81
C ALA A 24 -12.38 9.77 4.83
N LEU A 25 -11.13 9.31 4.84
CA LEU A 25 -10.79 7.89 4.93
C LEU A 25 -11.15 7.33 6.31
N ALA A 26 -10.84 8.06 7.38
CA ALA A 26 -11.20 7.66 8.73
C ALA A 26 -12.72 7.52 8.91
N LYS A 27 -13.52 8.40 8.31
CA LYS A 27 -15.00 8.31 8.31
C LYS A 27 -15.53 7.10 7.55
N ALA A 28 -14.89 6.75 6.44
CA ALA A 28 -15.26 5.56 5.68
C ALA A 28 -15.01 4.28 6.50
N SER A 29 -13.93 4.26 7.29
CA SER A 29 -13.58 3.13 8.16
C SER A 29 -14.34 3.13 9.49
N LEU A 30 -14.57 4.31 10.08
CA LEU A 30 -15.26 4.55 11.35
C LEU A 30 -16.53 5.33 11.06
N LYS A 31 -17.66 4.63 10.92
CA LYS A 31 -18.94 5.17 10.45
C LYS A 31 -19.52 6.38 11.23
N ASP A 32 -18.89 6.81 12.33
CA ASP A 32 -19.44 7.78 13.29
C ASP A 32 -18.61 9.06 13.56
N ALA A 33 -17.43 9.24 12.95
CA ALA A 33 -16.66 10.48 13.17
C ALA A 33 -17.26 11.67 12.40
N LYS A 34 -17.55 12.81 13.06
CA LYS A 34 -18.17 13.98 12.41
C LYS A 34 -17.15 14.97 11.85
N ASP A 35 -16.10 15.23 12.61
CA ASP A 35 -15.04 16.18 12.30
C ASP A 35 -13.69 15.65 12.82
N TYR A 36 -12.62 16.39 12.54
CA TYR A 36 -11.29 15.97 12.96
C TYR A 36 -11.08 16.08 14.47
N GLU A 37 -11.74 17.03 15.13
CA GLU A 37 -11.62 17.24 16.57
C GLU A 37 -12.21 16.07 17.36
N SER A 38 -13.43 15.65 17.02
CA SER A 38 -14.08 14.48 17.59
C SER A 38 -13.30 13.19 17.33
N LEU A 39 -12.68 13.06 16.14
CA LEU A 39 -11.78 11.96 15.84
C LEU A 39 -10.53 12.02 16.74
N TYR A 40 -9.88 13.17 16.84
CA TYR A 40 -8.67 13.33 17.65
C TYR A 40 -8.93 12.99 19.11
N THR A 41 -9.90 13.64 19.74
CA THR A 41 -10.24 13.45 21.16
C THR A 41 -10.58 12.00 21.49
N ARG A 42 -11.17 11.25 20.55
CA ARG A 42 -11.50 9.84 20.76
C ARG A 42 -10.28 8.92 20.82
N TYR A 43 -9.23 9.25 20.07
CA TYR A 43 -8.08 8.37 19.87
C TYR A 43 -6.79 8.87 20.51
N SER A 44 -6.64 10.17 20.80
CA SER A 44 -5.41 10.79 21.30
C SER A 44 -4.90 10.20 22.61
N ASP A 45 -5.82 9.77 23.48
CA ASP A 45 -5.51 9.32 24.84
C ASP A 45 -5.15 7.82 24.89
N ASN A 46 -5.32 7.10 23.78
CA ASN A 46 -4.97 5.70 23.66
C ASN A 46 -4.10 5.47 22.42
N SER A 47 -2.78 5.36 22.64
CA SER A 47 -1.81 5.18 21.56
C SER A 47 -2.08 3.96 20.69
N ILE A 48 -2.58 2.86 21.26
CA ILE A 48 -2.88 1.63 20.51
C ILE A 48 -4.05 1.89 19.57
N ALA A 49 -5.15 2.43 20.09
CA ALA A 49 -6.34 2.72 19.28
C ALA A 49 -6.03 3.76 18.17
N ALA A 50 -5.18 4.75 18.44
CA ALA A 50 -4.75 5.71 17.43
C ALA A 50 -3.91 5.07 16.32
N GLN A 51 -3.02 4.13 16.67
CA GLN A 51 -2.22 3.37 15.70
C GLN A 51 -3.09 2.42 14.87
N GLU A 52 -4.08 1.77 15.47
CA GLU A 52 -5.06 0.94 14.76
C GLU A 52 -5.86 1.76 13.75
N LEU A 53 -6.31 2.96 14.13
CA LEU A 53 -6.95 3.89 13.21
C LEU A 53 -6.02 4.27 12.04
N ASP A 54 -4.77 4.60 12.33
CA ASP A 54 -3.77 4.91 11.30
C ASP A 54 -3.58 3.73 10.33
N GLN A 55 -3.56 2.49 10.83
CA GLN A 55 -3.50 1.30 9.99
C GLN A 55 -4.73 1.16 9.09
N GLU A 56 -5.94 1.37 9.62
CA GLU A 56 -7.16 1.31 8.82
C GLU A 56 -7.21 2.41 7.75
N VAL A 57 -6.83 3.64 8.10
CA VAL A 57 -6.74 4.75 7.14
C VAL A 57 -5.70 4.48 6.07
N ALA A 58 -4.53 3.97 6.45
CA ALA A 58 -3.48 3.60 5.50
C ALA A 58 -3.92 2.46 4.59
N ARG A 59 -4.59 1.44 5.12
CA ARG A 59 -5.14 0.33 4.32
C ARG A 59 -6.15 0.83 3.29
N ALA A 60 -7.11 1.63 3.72
CA ALA A 60 -8.11 2.22 2.83
C ALA A 60 -7.44 3.12 1.75
N ALA A 61 -6.46 3.93 2.15
CA ALA A 61 -5.70 4.77 1.22
C ALA A 61 -5.00 3.93 0.13
N LEU A 62 -4.31 2.87 0.52
CA LEU A 62 -3.61 1.97 -0.39
C LEU A 62 -4.58 1.25 -1.34
N GLN A 63 -5.72 0.77 -0.84
CA GLN A 63 -6.75 0.10 -1.64
C GLN A 63 -7.38 1.04 -2.69
N THR A 64 -7.48 2.34 -2.40
CA THR A 64 -7.92 3.35 -3.39
C THR A 64 -6.83 3.77 -4.38
N GLY A 65 -5.67 3.10 -4.36
CA GLY A 65 -4.57 3.34 -5.29
C GLY A 65 -3.66 4.52 -4.93
N LYS A 66 -3.74 5.07 -3.70
CA LYS A 66 -2.77 6.08 -3.26
C LYS A 66 -1.38 5.47 -3.16
N ALA A 67 -0.38 6.18 -3.69
CA ALA A 67 1.00 5.72 -3.62
C ALA A 67 1.50 5.67 -2.17
N PRO A 68 2.36 4.70 -1.78
CA PRO A 68 2.90 4.57 -0.41
C PRO A 68 3.41 5.88 0.19
N ARG A 69 4.16 6.66 -0.60
CA ARG A 69 4.71 7.96 -0.19
C ARG A 69 3.62 8.98 0.17
N GLN A 70 2.47 8.95 -0.52
CA GLN A 70 1.33 9.80 -0.18
C GLN A 70 0.67 9.32 1.11
N VAL A 71 0.58 8.01 1.32
CA VAL A 71 0.03 7.44 2.56
C VAL A 71 0.90 7.79 3.77
N ILE A 72 2.23 7.77 3.64
CA ILE A 72 3.15 8.24 4.69
C ILE A 72 2.87 9.71 5.05
N GLN A 73 2.65 10.58 4.05
CA GLN A 73 2.30 11.98 4.29
C GLN A 73 0.91 12.13 4.94
N LEU A 74 -0.02 11.24 4.60
CA LEU A 74 -1.36 11.21 5.16
C LEU A 74 -1.32 10.86 6.65
N LEU A 75 -0.52 9.86 7.06
CA LEU A 75 -0.36 9.45 8.46
C LEU A 75 0.25 10.53 9.36
N ALA A 76 0.91 11.52 8.77
CA ALA A 76 1.33 12.71 9.53
C ALA A 76 0.14 13.49 10.11
N GLN A 77 -1.06 13.32 9.55
CA GLN A 77 -2.31 13.91 10.04
C GLN A 77 -3.08 12.98 11.00
N GLY A 78 -2.55 11.80 11.34
CA GLY A 78 -3.21 10.88 12.25
C GLY A 78 -3.19 11.34 13.70
N PRO A 79 -4.19 10.97 14.53
CA PRO A 79 -4.21 11.31 15.95
C PRO A 79 -2.96 10.87 16.70
N PHE A 80 -2.39 9.70 16.36
CA PHE A 80 -1.15 9.23 16.97
C PHE A 80 -0.01 10.24 16.72
N THR A 81 0.27 10.55 15.44
CA THR A 81 1.34 11.48 15.07
C THR A 81 1.12 12.87 15.65
N GLN A 82 -0.12 13.38 15.60
CA GLN A 82 -0.44 14.70 16.13
C GLN A 82 -0.26 14.78 17.65
N GLN A 83 -0.63 13.73 18.39
CA GLN A 83 -0.40 13.66 19.84
C GLN A 83 1.10 13.64 20.18
N GLN A 84 1.93 12.97 19.39
CA GLN A 84 3.38 12.93 19.62
C GLN A 84 4.07 14.29 19.45
N ILE A 85 3.48 15.22 18.70
CA ILE A 85 4.04 16.55 18.45
C ILE A 85 3.29 17.68 19.16
N LEU A 86 2.26 17.33 19.93
CA LEU A 86 1.44 18.28 20.65
C LEU A 86 2.27 18.95 21.76
N GLY A 87 2.22 20.28 21.83
CA GLY A 87 2.95 21.05 22.85
C GLY A 87 4.46 21.16 22.65
N LEU A 88 5.04 20.45 21.66
CA LEU A 88 6.47 20.51 21.36
C LEU A 88 6.87 21.84 20.69
N SER A 89 8.09 22.31 20.98
CA SER A 89 8.76 23.38 20.24
C SER A 89 9.11 22.97 18.80
N GLU A 90 9.48 23.93 17.94
CA GLU A 90 9.89 23.60 16.57
C GLU A 90 11.19 22.77 16.53
N GLU A 91 12.12 22.99 17.46
CA GLU A 91 13.32 22.15 17.60
C GLU A 91 12.95 20.73 18.02
N GLU A 92 12.04 20.58 18.98
CA GLU A 92 11.58 19.27 19.47
C GLU A 92 10.82 18.50 18.38
N LYS A 93 9.97 19.18 17.60
CA LYS A 93 9.30 18.59 16.43
C LYS A 93 10.30 18.09 15.39
N LYS A 94 11.36 18.87 15.09
CA LYS A 94 12.43 18.45 14.18
C LYS A 94 13.15 17.21 14.69
N ALA A 95 13.38 17.12 16.01
CA ALA A 95 14.00 15.95 16.62
C ALA A 95 13.08 14.71 16.63
N ALA A 96 11.75 14.89 16.73
CA ALA A 96 10.77 13.81 16.69
C ALA A 96 10.51 13.28 15.27
N LEU A 97 10.71 14.12 14.25
CA LEU A 97 10.36 13.81 12.85
C LEU A 97 10.93 12.49 12.32
N PRO A 98 12.21 12.11 12.54
CA PRO A 98 12.73 10.84 12.04
C PRO A 98 11.98 9.62 12.58
N LYS A 99 11.62 9.63 13.87
CA LYS A 99 10.88 8.52 14.49
C LYS A 99 9.45 8.41 13.94
N LEU A 100 8.79 9.55 13.72
CA LEU A 100 7.44 9.60 13.16
C LEU A 100 7.39 9.19 11.69
N LEU A 101 8.41 9.57 10.92
CA LEU A 101 8.59 9.11 9.55
C LEU A 101 8.84 7.60 9.50
N GLN A 102 9.69 7.08 10.39
CA GLN A 102 9.95 5.65 10.49
C GLN A 102 8.66 4.89 10.87
N TYR A 103 7.89 5.37 11.84
CA TYR A 103 6.59 4.81 12.19
C TYR A 103 5.66 4.72 10.97
N ALA A 104 5.47 5.84 10.26
CA ALA A 104 4.58 5.87 9.10
C ALA A 104 5.07 4.96 7.97
N GLN A 105 6.39 4.88 7.75
CA GLN A 105 7.01 3.96 6.78
C GLN A 105 6.73 2.51 7.16
N THR A 106 7.05 2.09 8.39
CA THR A 106 6.83 0.72 8.86
C THR A 106 5.36 0.31 8.78
N THR A 107 4.43 1.21 9.12
CA THR A 107 2.99 0.95 8.98
C THR A 107 2.60 0.69 7.52
N VAL A 108 3.07 1.52 6.60
CA VAL A 108 2.75 1.38 5.17
C VAL A 108 3.43 0.16 4.54
N ASP A 109 4.68 -0.11 4.88
CA ASP A 109 5.42 -1.29 4.40
C ASP A 109 4.78 -2.58 4.89
N GLY A 110 4.39 -2.65 6.17
CA GLY A 110 3.68 -3.81 6.73
C GLY A 110 2.35 -4.08 6.02
N LEU A 111 1.58 -3.04 5.70
CA LEU A 111 0.34 -3.18 4.95
C LEU A 111 0.58 -3.61 3.49
N GLN A 112 1.61 -3.07 2.83
CA GLN A 112 1.98 -3.51 1.48
C GLN A 112 2.45 -4.97 1.48
N GLN A 113 3.22 -5.38 2.48
CA GLN A 113 3.67 -6.76 2.65
C GLN A 113 2.50 -7.70 2.86
N GLN A 114 1.52 -7.31 3.70
CA GLN A 114 0.29 -8.07 3.90
C GLN A 114 -0.50 -8.20 2.58
N ARG A 115 -0.69 -7.10 1.83
CA ARG A 115 -1.38 -7.14 0.53
C ARG A 115 -0.67 -8.06 -0.46
N TYR A 116 0.66 -8.00 -0.53
CA TYR A 116 1.43 -8.87 -1.41
C TYR A 116 1.20 -10.33 -1.03
N LEU A 117 1.26 -10.65 0.26
CA LEU A 117 1.01 -12.00 0.77
C LEU A 117 -0.40 -12.49 0.42
N GLU A 118 -1.42 -11.66 0.56
CA GLU A 118 -2.81 -12.01 0.21
C GLU A 118 -2.93 -12.42 -1.27
N TYR A 119 -2.35 -11.64 -2.18
CA TYR A 119 -2.31 -11.98 -3.60
C TYR A 119 -1.45 -13.20 -3.90
N ALA A 120 -0.30 -13.35 -3.24
CA ALA A 120 0.57 -14.51 -3.41
C ALA A 120 -0.11 -15.80 -2.96
N CYS A 121 -0.77 -15.78 -1.80
CA CYS A 121 -1.55 -16.90 -1.28
C CYS A 121 -2.70 -17.25 -2.23
N SER A 122 -3.43 -16.26 -2.73
CA SER A 122 -4.49 -16.45 -3.72
C SER A 122 -3.97 -17.07 -5.02
N ALA A 123 -2.87 -16.54 -5.56
CA ALA A 123 -2.33 -16.96 -6.84
C ALA A 123 -1.59 -18.33 -6.79
N THR A 124 -1.13 -18.74 -5.62
CA THR A 124 -0.47 -20.04 -5.41
C THR A 124 -1.42 -21.10 -4.84
N GLY A 125 -2.57 -20.70 -4.30
CA GLY A 125 -3.48 -21.57 -3.57
C GLY A 125 -2.92 -22.06 -2.23
N LYS A 126 -1.83 -21.46 -1.73
CA LYS A 126 -1.18 -21.84 -0.47
C LYS A 126 -1.42 -20.76 0.57
N ILE A 127 -1.88 -21.16 1.75
CA ILE A 127 -1.96 -20.26 2.90
C ILE A 127 -0.64 -20.40 3.67
N GLN A 128 0.17 -19.34 3.69
CA GLN A 128 1.44 -19.34 4.39
C GLN A 128 1.77 -17.95 4.95
N SER A 129 2.76 -17.89 5.85
CA SER A 129 3.27 -16.62 6.36
C SER A 129 4.19 -15.94 5.33
N TYR A 130 4.38 -14.62 5.43
CA TYR A 130 5.32 -13.93 4.57
C TYR A 130 6.77 -14.45 4.71
N PRO A 131 7.31 -14.71 5.92
CA PRO A 131 8.64 -15.32 6.05
C PRO A 131 8.80 -16.66 5.34
N ASP A 132 7.77 -17.51 5.34
CA ASP A 132 7.79 -18.79 4.65
C ASP A 132 7.74 -18.59 3.13
N LEU A 133 6.87 -17.68 2.65
CA LEU A 133 6.83 -17.26 1.25
C LEU A 133 8.18 -16.72 0.78
N TYR A 134 8.80 -15.84 1.55
CA TYR A 134 10.11 -15.32 1.22
C TYR A 134 11.14 -16.44 1.09
N ARG A 135 11.21 -17.35 2.06
CA ARG A 135 12.15 -18.47 2.07
C ARG A 135 11.97 -19.40 0.85
N ASP A 136 10.74 -19.73 0.51
CA ASP A 136 10.42 -20.65 -0.58
C ASP A 136 10.89 -20.12 -1.95
N TYR A 137 10.77 -18.81 -2.16
CA TYR A 137 10.96 -18.19 -3.47
C TYR A 137 12.29 -17.45 -3.63
N VAL A 138 12.95 -17.04 -2.54
CA VAL A 138 14.24 -16.31 -2.61
C VAL A 138 15.39 -17.15 -3.14
N SER A 139 15.31 -18.48 -3.03
CA SER A 139 16.38 -19.39 -3.47
C SER A 139 16.61 -19.41 -4.99
N SER A 140 15.67 -18.86 -5.77
CA SER A 140 15.78 -18.79 -7.23
C SER A 140 15.09 -17.54 -7.76
N ASP A 141 15.87 -16.67 -8.42
CA ASP A 141 15.36 -15.47 -9.10
C ASP A 141 14.21 -15.81 -10.04
N LEU A 142 14.31 -16.90 -10.80
CA LEU A 142 13.24 -17.33 -11.72
C LEU A 142 11.94 -17.62 -10.96
N SER A 143 12.02 -18.33 -9.83
CA SER A 143 10.83 -18.67 -9.05
C SER A 143 10.18 -17.42 -8.44
N ALA A 144 10.99 -16.49 -7.93
CA ALA A 144 10.52 -15.24 -7.36
C ALA A 144 9.88 -14.34 -8.43
N ILE A 145 10.51 -14.20 -9.60
CA ILE A 145 9.95 -13.45 -10.73
C ILE A 145 8.63 -14.07 -11.22
N GLN A 146 8.54 -15.40 -11.30
CA GLN A 146 7.28 -16.08 -11.67
C GLN A 146 6.18 -15.85 -10.65
N LEU A 147 6.51 -15.81 -9.35
CA LEU A 147 5.55 -15.44 -8.31
C LEU A 147 5.08 -14.00 -8.50
N ASP A 148 6.01 -13.07 -8.74
CA ASP A 148 5.69 -11.65 -8.98
C ASP A 148 4.77 -11.46 -10.18
N GLN A 149 4.98 -12.21 -11.26
CA GLN A 149 4.06 -12.21 -12.42
C GLN A 149 2.66 -12.72 -12.07
N LYS A 150 2.56 -13.77 -11.25
CA LYS A 150 1.26 -14.31 -10.78
C LYS A 150 0.54 -13.35 -9.85
N VAL A 151 1.26 -12.74 -8.90
CA VAL A 151 0.74 -11.70 -8.00
C VAL A 151 0.25 -10.50 -8.81
N THR A 152 1.04 -10.07 -9.79
CA THR A 152 0.68 -8.98 -10.72
C THR A 152 -0.62 -9.29 -11.46
N ALA A 153 -0.74 -10.49 -12.02
CA ALA A 153 -1.94 -10.91 -12.74
C ALA A 153 -3.18 -10.94 -11.83
N ALA A 154 -3.03 -11.44 -10.60
CA ALA A 154 -4.10 -11.49 -9.61
C ALA A 154 -4.54 -10.09 -9.14
N ALA A 155 -3.58 -9.20 -8.86
CA ALA A 155 -3.87 -7.84 -8.42
C ALA A 155 -4.53 -7.00 -9.52
N LEU A 156 -4.02 -7.06 -10.76
CA LEU A 156 -4.65 -6.42 -11.91
C LEU A 156 -6.05 -7.00 -12.17
N GLY A 157 -6.23 -8.31 -12.04
CA GLY A 157 -7.53 -8.98 -12.17
C GLY A 157 -8.54 -8.58 -11.09
N ALA A 158 -8.07 -8.18 -9.91
CA ALA A 158 -8.88 -7.60 -8.84
C ALA A 158 -9.22 -6.12 -9.06
N GLY A 159 -8.76 -5.51 -10.17
CA GLY A 159 -9.02 -4.12 -10.52
C GLY A 159 -8.01 -3.12 -9.97
N GLU A 160 -6.88 -3.56 -9.43
CA GLU A 160 -5.82 -2.64 -9.00
C GLU A 160 -5.18 -1.89 -10.17
N SER A 161 -4.76 -0.64 -9.92
CA SER A 161 -4.03 0.15 -10.91
C SER A 161 -2.60 -0.39 -11.09
N GLY A 162 -2.05 -0.25 -12.30
CA GLY A 162 -0.68 -0.68 -12.58
C GLY A 162 0.38 -0.02 -11.67
N GLU A 163 0.17 1.23 -11.25
CA GLU A 163 1.04 1.92 -10.29
C GLU A 163 0.96 1.32 -8.88
N SER A 164 -0.25 0.95 -8.42
CA SER A 164 -0.44 0.25 -7.15
C SER A 164 0.26 -1.11 -7.16
N VAL A 165 0.08 -1.87 -8.24
CA VAL A 165 0.71 -3.19 -8.41
C VAL A 165 2.23 -3.05 -8.51
N ALA A 166 2.76 -2.04 -9.20
CA ALA A 166 4.20 -1.80 -9.23
C ALA A 166 4.75 -1.53 -7.81
N ALA A 167 4.06 -0.72 -7.01
CA ALA A 167 4.44 -0.49 -5.61
C ALA A 167 4.36 -1.78 -4.76
N LEU A 168 3.37 -2.64 -5.03
CA LEU A 168 3.20 -3.92 -4.36
C LEU A 168 4.42 -4.84 -4.59
N LEU A 169 4.98 -4.86 -5.80
CA LEU A 169 6.12 -5.70 -6.17
C LEU A 169 7.41 -5.36 -5.43
N HIS A 170 7.54 -4.18 -4.82
CA HIS A 170 8.67 -3.89 -3.91
C HIS A 170 8.68 -4.79 -2.68
N GLN A 171 7.54 -5.41 -2.35
CA GLN A 171 7.42 -6.38 -1.27
C GLN A 171 7.59 -7.83 -1.75
N GLY A 172 7.84 -8.05 -3.05
CA GLY A 172 8.07 -9.40 -3.57
C GLY A 172 9.41 -9.98 -3.12
N PRO A 173 9.54 -11.32 -2.97
CA PRO A 173 10.78 -11.96 -2.57
C PRO A 173 11.96 -11.57 -3.47
N TYR A 174 11.74 -11.40 -4.78
CA TYR A 174 12.77 -10.94 -5.71
C TYR A 174 13.25 -9.54 -5.34
N ALA A 175 12.33 -8.57 -5.30
CA ALA A 175 12.67 -7.18 -5.00
C ALA A 175 13.37 -7.03 -3.65
N ARG A 176 12.86 -7.70 -2.61
CA ARG A 176 13.46 -7.68 -1.26
C ARG A 176 14.85 -8.28 -1.25
N PHE A 177 15.07 -9.41 -1.90
CA PHE A 177 16.41 -10.01 -1.98
C PHE A 177 17.39 -9.09 -2.70
N GLN A 178 16.97 -8.51 -3.83
CA GLN A 178 17.81 -7.60 -4.61
C GLN A 178 18.16 -6.33 -3.79
N GLN A 179 17.21 -5.76 -3.05
CA GLN A 179 17.45 -4.57 -2.22
C GLN A 179 18.29 -4.88 -0.98
N ASP A 180 17.85 -5.85 -0.18
CA ASP A 180 18.36 -6.08 1.17
C ASP A 180 19.67 -6.88 1.17
N VAL A 181 19.86 -7.77 0.20
CA VAL A 181 21.03 -8.67 0.14
C VAL A 181 22.01 -8.23 -0.94
N GLN A 182 21.52 -7.89 -2.13
CA GLN A 182 22.39 -7.52 -3.26
C GLN A 182 22.69 -6.01 -3.32
N GLY A 183 22.03 -5.18 -2.50
CA GLY A 183 22.24 -3.74 -2.47
C GLY A 183 21.80 -3.02 -3.75
N VAL A 184 20.88 -3.62 -4.52
CA VAL A 184 20.36 -3.04 -5.76
C VAL A 184 19.59 -1.76 -5.45
N GLY A 185 19.90 -0.71 -6.20
CA GLY A 185 19.30 0.61 -6.01
C GLY A 185 17.77 0.62 -6.22
N PRO A 186 17.02 1.44 -5.46
CA PRO A 186 15.56 1.52 -5.57
C PRO A 186 15.04 1.82 -6.99
N GLN A 187 15.80 2.55 -7.80
CA GLN A 187 15.42 2.88 -9.18
C GLN A 187 15.37 1.64 -10.08
N THR A 188 16.31 0.69 -9.90
CA THR A 188 16.34 -0.56 -10.66
C THR A 188 15.16 -1.45 -10.30
N ILE A 189 14.81 -1.49 -9.02
CA ILE A 189 13.64 -2.25 -8.53
C ILE A 189 12.34 -1.65 -9.05
N GLU A 190 12.25 -0.32 -9.09
CA GLU A 190 11.10 0.37 -9.70
C GLU A 190 10.97 0.06 -11.19
N GLN A 191 12.08 0.04 -11.94
CA GLN A 191 12.08 -0.36 -13.36
C GLN A 191 11.63 -1.80 -13.54
N TYR A 192 12.14 -2.71 -12.70
CA TYR A 192 11.71 -4.10 -12.67
C TYR A 192 10.19 -4.21 -12.43
N ALA A 193 9.69 -3.57 -11.38
CA ALA A 193 8.28 -3.65 -11.00
C ALA A 193 7.37 -3.14 -12.13
N ARG A 194 7.67 -1.98 -12.71
CA ARG A 194 6.91 -1.43 -13.85
C ARG A 194 7.00 -2.32 -15.08
N GLY A 195 8.18 -2.87 -15.36
CA GLY A 195 8.40 -3.81 -16.47
C GLY A 195 7.54 -5.06 -16.34
N THR A 196 7.48 -5.65 -15.13
CA THR A 196 6.65 -6.82 -14.83
C THR A 196 5.16 -6.51 -15.02
N VAL A 197 4.68 -5.36 -14.52
CA VAL A 197 3.29 -4.92 -14.72
C VAL A 197 2.96 -4.78 -16.21
N ALA A 198 3.81 -4.07 -16.96
CA ALA A 198 3.60 -3.86 -18.39
C ALA A 198 3.60 -5.18 -19.18
N GLN A 199 4.50 -6.10 -18.83
CA GLN A 199 4.56 -7.43 -19.44
C GLN A 199 3.26 -8.22 -19.22
N VAL A 200 2.77 -8.27 -17.98
CA VAL A 200 1.54 -9.00 -17.64
C VAL A 200 0.32 -8.38 -18.32
N GLN A 201 0.22 -7.05 -18.35
CA GLN A 201 -0.86 -6.35 -19.06
C GLN A 201 -0.84 -6.67 -20.57
N ALA A 202 0.34 -6.70 -21.19
CA ALA A 202 0.48 -7.06 -22.60
C ALA A 202 0.03 -8.51 -22.86
N ILE A 203 0.38 -9.45 -21.99
CA ILE A 203 -0.05 -10.86 -22.07
C ILE A 203 -1.58 -10.96 -21.94
N GLN A 204 -2.19 -10.27 -20.96
CA GLN A 204 -3.64 -10.25 -20.77
C GLN A 204 -4.37 -9.62 -21.97
N ALA A 205 -3.82 -8.56 -22.58
CA ALA A 205 -4.37 -7.94 -23.78
C ALA A 205 -4.34 -8.89 -24.98
N LEU A 206 -3.28 -9.68 -25.14
CA LEU A 206 -3.19 -10.70 -26.20
C LEU A 206 -4.22 -11.83 -25.99
N GLN A 207 -4.40 -12.28 -24.75
CA GLN A 207 -5.37 -13.33 -24.42
C GLN A 207 -6.81 -12.87 -24.67
N THR A 208 -7.15 -11.65 -24.27
CA THR A 208 -8.49 -11.08 -24.55
C THR A 208 -8.71 -10.84 -26.04
N GLY A 209 -7.70 -10.35 -26.77
CA GLY A 209 -7.75 -10.16 -28.23
C GLY A 209 -7.87 -11.45 -29.06
N GLN A 210 -7.33 -12.58 -28.58
CA GLN A 210 -7.49 -13.89 -29.23
C GLN A 210 -8.91 -14.45 -29.08
N THR A 211 -9.61 -14.16 -27.98
CA THR A 211 -10.98 -14.65 -27.73
C THR A 211 -12.01 -14.12 -28.74
N GLN A 212 -11.75 -12.96 -29.37
CA GLN A 212 -12.61 -12.39 -30.42
C GLN A 212 -12.33 -12.93 -31.84
N ARG A 213 -11.22 -13.65 -32.04
CA ARG A 213 -10.87 -14.25 -33.34
C ARG A 213 -11.09 -15.77 -33.34
N SER A 214 -12.32 -16.20 -33.09
CA SER A 214 -12.73 -17.55 -33.50
C SER A 214 -13.21 -17.50 -34.95
N PRO A 215 -12.54 -18.13 -35.93
CA PRO A 215 -13.07 -18.22 -37.28
C PRO A 215 -14.30 -19.13 -37.24
N ARG A 216 -15.46 -18.61 -37.67
CA ARG A 216 -16.59 -19.45 -38.09
C ARG A 216 -16.12 -20.26 -39.29
N PHE A 217 -15.57 -21.45 -39.06
CA PHE A 217 -15.48 -22.49 -40.06
C PHE A 217 -16.90 -22.97 -40.36
N SER A 218 -17.56 -22.27 -41.28
CA SER A 218 -18.73 -22.82 -41.96
C SER A 218 -18.24 -23.98 -42.83
N GLN A 219 -18.29 -25.20 -42.28
CA GLN A 219 -18.35 -26.40 -43.09
C GLN A 219 -19.58 -26.28 -43.99
N LYS A 220 -19.36 -25.94 -45.27
CA LYS A 220 -20.24 -26.39 -46.34
C LYS A 220 -19.63 -27.64 -46.95
N LEU A 221 -19.91 -28.74 -46.28
CA LEU A 221 -19.98 -30.04 -46.91
C LEU A 221 -21.40 -30.11 -47.49
N GLU A 222 -21.56 -30.03 -48.81
CA GLU A 222 -22.70 -30.65 -49.52
C GLU A 222 -22.53 -30.52 -51.04
N ARG A 223 -22.26 -31.70 -51.63
CA ARG A 223 -22.67 -32.26 -52.94
C ARG A 223 -22.76 -31.34 -54.16
#